data_AF-A0A2V5YI43-F1
#
_entry.id   AF-A0A2V5YI43-F1
#
_cell.length_a   1.000
_cell.length_b   1.000
_cell.length_c   1.000
_cell.angle_alpha   90.00
_cell.angle_beta   90.00
_cell.angle_gamma   90.00
#
_symmetry.space_group_name_H-M   'P 1'
#
loop_
_entity.id
_entity.type
_entity.pdbx_description
1 polymer ?
#
loop_
_entity_poly.entity_id
_entity_poly.type
_entity_poly.pdbx_seq_one_letter_code
_entity_poly.pdbx_strand_id
1 'polypeptide(L)'
;MDRFNFVLTVIHPALEDYLLSLPTPKSDEAFVFPSLAQRDASALSKHFGKIMGRAHIEQRVIRAKSGAGQSVNALSFHSLRHSFTSILANCGVAEEVRMLLTGHTTRAIHQRYSHHDLGALRDAVAVLPRITAK
;
A
#
# COMPACT_ATOMS: atom_id res chain seq x y z
N MET A 1 -3.20 -27.03 16.98
CA MET A 1 -4.06 -25.86 16.67
C MET A 1 -3.18 -24.86 15.97
N ASP A 2 -3.16 -24.90 14.64
CA ASP A 2 -2.44 -23.91 13.84
C ASP A 2 -3.09 -22.56 14.06
N ARG A 3 -2.31 -21.59 14.55
CA ARG A 3 -2.76 -20.21 14.66
C ARG A 3 -2.85 -19.67 13.24
N PHE A 4 -4.05 -19.65 12.66
CA PHE A 4 -4.33 -18.74 11.57
C PHE A 4 -3.97 -17.33 12.04
N ASN A 5 -2.93 -16.76 11.44
CA ASN A 5 -2.46 -15.42 11.76
C ASN A 5 -3.42 -14.42 11.10
N PHE A 6 -4.63 -14.28 11.66
CA PHE A 6 -5.61 -13.33 11.15
C PHE A 6 -5.10 -11.92 11.38
N VAL A 7 -4.96 -11.15 10.29
CA VAL A 7 -4.75 -9.71 10.38
C VAL A 7 -6.13 -9.07 10.41
N LEU A 8 -6.57 -8.65 11.60
CA LEU A 8 -7.74 -7.79 11.71
C LEU A 8 -7.35 -6.40 11.19
N THR A 9 -8.02 -5.94 10.13
CA THR A 9 -7.77 -4.63 9.55
C THR A 9 -9.07 -3.87 9.37
N VAL A 10 -8.99 -2.55 9.40
CA VAL A 10 -10.13 -1.66 9.15
C VAL A 10 -10.14 -1.33 7.66
N ILE A 11 -11.31 -1.39 7.03
CA ILE A 11 -11.51 -1.00 5.64
C ILE A 11 -11.99 0.45 5.56
N HIS A 12 -11.54 1.17 4.52
CA HIS A 12 -12.03 2.52 4.25
C HIS A 12 -13.51 2.47 3.83
N PRO A 13 -14.37 3.43 4.20
CA PRO A 13 -15.80 3.41 3.85
C PRO A 13 -16.07 3.22 2.36
N ALA A 14 -15.31 3.88 1.48
CA ALA A 14 -15.44 3.67 0.03
C ALA A 14 -15.18 2.21 -0.43
N LEU A 15 -14.31 1.46 0.28
CA LEU A 15 -14.12 0.04 0.00
C LEU A 15 -15.28 -0.78 0.57
N GLU A 16 -15.78 -0.43 1.76
CA GLU A 16 -16.96 -1.06 2.35
C GLU A 16 -18.19 -0.91 1.44
N ASP A 17 -18.50 0.31 1.00
CA ASP A 17 -19.59 0.61 0.07
C ASP A 17 -19.47 -0.24 -1.21
N TYR A 18 -18.25 -0.32 -1.76
CA TYR A 18 -17.99 -1.15 -2.93
C TYR A 18 -18.23 -2.63 -2.65
N LEU A 19 -17.72 -3.17 -1.54
CA LEU A 19 -17.90 -4.58 -1.17
C LEU A 19 -19.38 -4.92 -0.93
N LEU A 20 -20.13 -4.02 -0.29
CA LEU A 20 -21.57 -4.17 -0.07
C LEU A 20 -22.38 -4.09 -1.38
N SER A 21 -21.86 -3.42 -2.40
CA SER A 21 -22.49 -3.37 -3.73
C SER A 21 -22.32 -4.66 -4.54
N LEU A 22 -21.42 -5.55 -4.14
CA LEU A 22 -21.19 -6.81 -4.84
C LEU A 22 -22.34 -7.81 -4.60
N PRO A 23 -22.57 -8.76 -5.55
CA PRO A 23 -23.55 -9.81 -5.35
C PRO A 23 -23.26 -10.63 -4.09
N THR A 24 -24.32 -11.01 -3.36
CA THR A 24 -24.20 -11.87 -2.18
C THR A 24 -23.48 -13.18 -2.53
N PRO A 25 -22.42 -13.56 -1.82
CA PRO A 25 -21.69 -14.79 -2.07
C PRO A 25 -22.57 -16.01 -1.79
N LYS A 26 -22.34 -17.09 -2.55
CA LYS A 26 -23.08 -18.35 -2.41
C LYS A 26 -22.62 -19.21 -1.21
N SER A 27 -21.45 -18.92 -0.67
CA SER A 27 -20.86 -19.55 0.51
C SER A 27 -19.76 -18.68 1.09
N ASP A 28 -19.35 -18.95 2.33
CA ASP A 28 -18.26 -18.23 3.03
C ASP A 28 -16.89 -18.43 2.36
N GLU A 29 -16.75 -19.47 1.54
CA GLU A 29 -15.53 -19.82 0.81
C GLU A 29 -15.45 -19.11 -0.56
N ALA A 30 -16.51 -18.40 -0.96
CA ALA A 30 -16.55 -17.75 -2.26
C ALA A 30 -15.54 -16.59 -2.32
N PHE A 31 -14.74 -16.55 -3.40
CA PHE A 31 -13.84 -15.43 -3.65
C PHE A 31 -14.62 -14.14 -3.92
N VAL A 32 -14.18 -13.02 -3.33
CA VAL A 32 -14.70 -11.67 -3.61
C VAL A 32 -14.56 -11.31 -5.10
N PHE A 33 -13.44 -11.70 -5.71
CA PHE A 33 -13.17 -11.51 -7.15
C PHE A 33 -12.84 -12.85 -7.82
N PRO A 34 -13.86 -13.68 -8.18
CA PRO A 34 -13.62 -15.03 -8.69
C PRO A 34 -12.73 -15.06 -9.93
N SER A 35 -12.87 -14.09 -10.83
CA SER A 35 -12.07 -14.01 -12.06
C SER A 35 -10.59 -13.64 -11.82
N LEU A 36 -10.29 -12.95 -10.71
CA LEU A 36 -8.93 -12.59 -10.34
C LEU A 36 -8.27 -13.71 -9.52
N ALA A 37 -9.03 -14.41 -8.68
CA ALA A 37 -8.54 -15.50 -7.85
C ALA A 37 -7.92 -16.66 -8.66
N GLN A 38 -8.34 -16.83 -9.91
CA GLN A 38 -7.83 -17.87 -10.82
C GLN A 38 -6.54 -17.47 -11.56
N ARG A 39 -5.91 -16.34 -11.22
CA ARG A 39 -4.77 -15.80 -11.96
C ARG A 39 -3.55 -15.64 -11.05
N ASP A 40 -2.37 -15.95 -11.58
CA ASP A 40 -1.13 -15.70 -10.87
C ASP A 40 -0.81 -14.20 -10.75
N ALA A 41 0.02 -13.85 -9.77
CA ALA A 41 0.41 -12.46 -9.49
C ALA A 41 1.16 -11.79 -10.66
N SER A 42 1.86 -12.55 -11.49
CA SER A 42 2.61 -12.03 -12.64
C SER A 42 1.65 -11.58 -13.75
N ALA A 43 0.62 -12.38 -14.03
CA ALA A 43 -0.44 -12.07 -14.96
C ALA A 43 -1.27 -10.85 -14.50
N LEU A 44 -1.59 -10.78 -13.21
CA LEU A 44 -2.27 -9.62 -12.61
C LEU A 44 -1.41 -8.35 -12.70
N SER A 45 -0.12 -8.44 -12.41
CA SER A 45 0.81 -7.30 -12.52
C SER A 45 0.92 -6.78 -13.95
N LYS A 46 1.01 -7.67 -14.94
CA LYS A 46 0.99 -7.29 -16.37
C LYS A 46 -0.34 -6.63 -16.76
N HIS A 47 -1.45 -7.15 -16.26
CA HIS A 47 -2.77 -6.56 -16.51
C HIS A 47 -2.89 -5.16 -15.90
N PHE A 48 -2.39 -4.96 -14.68
CA PHE A 48 -2.32 -3.63 -14.06
C PHE A 48 -1.47 -2.66 -14.89
N GLY A 49 -0.40 -3.15 -15.53
CA GLY A 49 0.36 -2.39 -16.53
C GLY A 49 -0.51 -1.82 -17.67
N LYS A 50 -1.50 -2.59 -18.15
CA LYS A 50 -2.45 -2.12 -19.16
C LYS A 50 -3.42 -1.07 -18.61
N ILE A 51 -3.86 -1.23 -17.35
CA ILE A 51 -4.72 -0.25 -16.68
C ILE A 51 -4.01 1.10 -16.57
N MET A 52 -2.75 1.11 -16.13
CA MET A 52 -1.94 2.34 -16.09
C MET A 52 -1.79 2.99 -17.46
N GLY A 53 -1.56 2.20 -18.52
CA GLY A 53 -1.51 2.73 -19.90
C GLY A 53 -2.83 3.38 -20.35
N ARG A 54 -3.98 2.76 -20.02
CA ARG A 54 -5.31 3.34 -20.27
C ARG A 54 -5.58 4.62 -19.46
N ALA A 55 -4.94 4.75 -18.31
CA ALA A 55 -5.00 5.94 -17.46
C ALA A 55 -3.95 7.00 -17.82
N HIS A 56 -3.20 6.82 -18.91
CA HIS A 56 -2.11 7.71 -19.33
C HIS A 56 -1.00 7.89 -18.28
N ILE A 57 -0.78 6.86 -17.45
CA ILE A 57 0.32 6.82 -16.47
C ILE A 57 1.52 6.10 -17.10
N GLU A 58 2.62 6.82 -17.27
CA GLU A 58 3.84 6.29 -17.87
C GLU A 58 4.55 5.29 -16.94
N GLN A 59 4.80 4.09 -17.45
CA GLN A 59 5.63 3.08 -16.79
C GLN A 59 7.08 3.20 -17.25
N ARG A 60 7.79 4.17 -16.69
CA ARG A 60 9.23 4.33 -16.96
C ARG A 60 9.99 3.10 -16.46
N VAL A 61 10.75 2.46 -17.35
CA VAL A 61 11.67 1.38 -17.01
C VAL A 61 12.88 1.99 -16.31
N ILE A 62 13.12 1.61 -15.05
CA ILE A 62 14.27 2.09 -14.26
C ILE A 62 15.43 1.11 -14.27
N ARG A 63 15.17 -0.16 -14.57
CA ARG A 63 16.19 -1.17 -14.82
C ARG A 63 15.72 -2.06 -15.95
N ALA A 64 16.44 -2.01 -17.07
CA ALA A 64 16.18 -2.90 -18.18
C ALA A 64 16.50 -4.35 -17.78
N LYS A 65 15.78 -5.30 -18.39
CA LYS A 65 16.07 -6.72 -18.27
C LYS A 65 17.52 -6.98 -18.72
N SER A 66 18.24 -7.77 -17.92
CA SER A 66 19.55 -8.34 -18.30
C SER A 66 19.50 -9.86 -18.04
N GLY A 67 19.89 -10.65 -19.04
CA GLY A 67 19.82 -12.12 -18.98
C GLY A 67 18.41 -12.64 -18.68
N ALA A 68 18.30 -13.55 -17.71
CA ALA A 68 17.03 -14.13 -17.27
C ALA A 68 16.18 -13.22 -16.35
N GLY A 69 16.64 -12.00 -16.03
CA GLY A 69 15.94 -11.09 -15.13
C GLY A 69 14.64 -10.50 -15.69
N GLN A 70 13.90 -9.75 -14.86
CA GLN A 70 12.76 -8.94 -15.29
C GLN A 70 13.13 -7.45 -15.30
N SER A 71 12.50 -6.70 -16.19
CA SER A 71 12.58 -5.23 -16.17
C SER A 71 11.93 -4.71 -14.89
N VAL A 72 12.53 -3.70 -14.27
CA VAL A 72 11.93 -3.00 -13.12
C VAL A 72 11.36 -1.68 -13.62
N ASN A 73 10.08 -1.46 -13.31
CA ASN A 73 9.37 -0.22 -13.63
C ASN A 73 9.31 0.69 -12.40
N ALA A 74 9.30 2.01 -12.64
CA ALA A 74 9.16 3.02 -11.59
C ALA A 74 7.81 2.89 -10.86
N LEU A 75 6.75 2.56 -11.60
CA LEU A 75 5.39 2.41 -11.10
C LEU A 75 4.88 0.99 -11.41
N SER A 76 4.22 0.39 -10.42
CA SER A 76 3.61 -0.93 -10.50
C SER A 76 2.41 -1.02 -9.54
N PHE A 77 1.75 -2.17 -9.49
CA PHE A 77 0.68 -2.40 -8.52
C PHE A 77 1.16 -2.20 -7.07
N HIS A 78 2.42 -2.59 -6.77
CA HIS A 78 3.01 -2.41 -5.45
C HIS A 78 3.17 -0.93 -5.06
N SER A 79 3.25 -0.02 -6.03
CA SER A 79 3.32 1.42 -5.78
C SER A 79 2.08 1.93 -5.02
N LEU A 80 0.91 1.30 -5.16
CA LEU A 80 -0.27 1.67 -4.37
C LEU A 80 -0.07 1.45 -2.87
N ARG A 81 0.63 0.37 -2.48
CA ARG A 81 0.99 0.11 -1.07
C ARG A 81 2.01 1.11 -0.55
N HIS A 82 2.94 1.54 -1.41
CA HIS A 82 3.85 2.64 -1.09
C HIS A 82 3.06 3.93 -0.83
N SER A 83 2.21 4.33 -1.77
CA SER A 83 1.37 5.53 -1.65
C SER A 83 0.51 5.51 -0.40
N PHE A 84 -0.16 4.39 -0.10
CA PHE A 84 -0.95 4.22 1.12
C PHE A 84 -0.12 4.51 2.38
N THR A 85 1.07 3.91 2.49
CA THR A 85 1.93 4.08 3.67
C THR A 85 2.49 5.51 3.78
N SER A 86 2.85 6.13 2.65
CA SER A 86 3.32 7.52 2.58
C SER A 86 2.23 8.53 2.94
N ILE A 87 1.00 8.35 2.46
CA ILE A 87 -0.14 9.22 2.78
C ILE A 87 -0.38 9.22 4.30
N LEU A 88 -0.44 8.03 4.91
CA LEU A 88 -0.61 7.92 6.36
C LEU A 88 0.53 8.59 7.13
N ALA A 89 1.78 8.44 6.66
CA ALA A 89 2.94 9.07 7.29
C ALA A 89 2.83 10.60 7.26
N ASN A 90 2.46 11.15 6.10
CA ASN A 90 2.32 12.60 5.91
C ASN A 90 1.12 13.18 6.67
N CYS A 91 0.09 12.38 6.95
CA CYS A 91 -1.01 12.73 7.85
C CYS A 91 -0.65 12.57 9.34
N GLY A 92 0.61 12.26 9.67
CA GLY A 92 1.07 12.14 11.07
C GLY A 92 0.63 10.85 11.76
N VAL A 93 0.17 9.83 11.03
CA VAL A 93 -0.23 8.54 11.62
C VAL A 93 1.01 7.80 12.12
N ALA A 94 0.97 7.40 13.40
CA ALA A 94 2.07 6.74 14.07
C ALA A 94 2.55 5.48 13.32
N GLU A 95 3.88 5.25 13.32
CA GLU A 95 4.53 4.13 12.64
C GLU A 95 3.91 2.78 13.02
N GLU A 96 3.63 2.56 14.30
CA GLU A 96 3.01 1.33 14.81
C GLU A 96 1.64 1.07 14.15
N VAL A 97 0.78 2.09 14.07
CA VAL A 97 -0.53 1.99 13.42
C VAL A 97 -0.37 1.71 11.93
N ARG A 98 0.56 2.39 11.26
CA ARG A 98 0.84 2.13 9.83
C ARG A 98 1.38 0.72 9.60
N MET A 99 2.20 0.18 10.49
CA MET A 99 2.69 -1.20 10.43
C MET A 99 1.55 -2.22 10.58
N LEU A 100 0.62 -1.99 11.52
CA LEU A 100 -0.58 -2.82 11.68
C LEU A 100 -1.44 -2.82 10.42
N LEU A 101 -1.76 -1.63 9.88
CA LEU A 101 -2.59 -1.48 8.68
C LEU A 101 -1.96 -2.09 7.42
N THR A 102 -0.63 -2.08 7.33
CA THR A 102 0.11 -2.66 6.18
C THR A 102 0.45 -4.13 6.39
N GLY A 103 0.31 -4.68 7.59
CA GLY A 103 0.78 -6.03 7.92
C GLY A 103 2.31 -6.18 7.83
N HIS A 104 3.08 -5.12 8.08
CA HIS A 104 4.54 -5.22 8.14
C HIS A 104 4.98 -5.82 9.48
N THR A 105 5.67 -6.97 9.40
CA THR A 105 6.14 -7.71 10.59
C THR A 105 7.44 -7.17 11.17
N THR A 106 8.16 -6.30 10.45
CA THR A 106 9.41 -5.70 10.93
C THR A 106 9.50 -4.21 10.59
N ARG A 107 10.07 -3.44 11.53
CA ARG A 107 10.35 -2.01 11.34
C ARG A 107 11.29 -1.74 10.16
N ALA A 108 12.27 -2.60 9.94
CA ALA A 108 13.22 -2.46 8.83
C ALA A 108 12.54 -2.46 7.45
N ILE A 109 11.48 -3.26 7.27
CA ILE A 109 10.68 -3.24 6.04
C ILE A 109 9.86 -1.94 5.99
N HIS A 110 9.25 -1.53 7.11
CA HIS A 110 8.40 -0.34 7.18
C HIS A 110 9.15 1.00 7.00
N GLN A 111 10.39 1.12 7.47
CA GLN A 111 11.20 2.33 7.34
C GLN A 111 11.44 2.77 5.90
N ARG A 112 11.44 1.83 4.94
CA ARG A 112 11.52 2.12 3.50
C ARG A 112 10.34 2.96 2.97
N TYR A 113 9.31 3.15 3.79
CA TYR A 113 8.08 3.86 3.43
C TYR A 113 7.88 5.15 4.27
N SER A 114 8.74 5.43 5.25
CA SER A 114 8.64 6.60 6.15
C SER A 114 9.36 7.81 5.55
N HIS A 115 8.86 8.30 4.42
CA HIS A 115 9.25 9.60 3.86
C HIS A 115 8.33 10.67 4.44
N HIS A 116 8.74 11.29 5.55
CA HIS A 116 8.00 12.40 6.15
C HIS A 116 8.23 13.66 5.32
N ASP A 117 7.15 14.31 4.92
CA ASP A 117 7.23 15.64 4.32
C ASP A 117 7.88 16.65 5.29
N LEU A 118 8.63 17.59 4.73
CA LEU A 118 9.28 18.66 5.50
C LEU A 118 8.27 19.52 6.25
N GLY A 119 7.05 19.68 5.73
CA GLY A 119 5.95 20.35 6.43
C GLY A 119 5.61 19.64 7.74
N ALA A 120 5.35 18.33 7.70
CA ALA A 120 5.04 17.52 8.88
C ALA A 120 6.17 17.56 9.93
N LEU A 121 7.44 17.54 9.48
CA LEU A 121 8.58 17.66 10.39
C LEU A 121 8.66 19.06 11.04
N ARG A 122 8.35 20.12 10.28
CA ARG A 122 8.30 21.49 10.82
C ARG A 122 7.20 21.65 11.86
N ASP A 123 6.01 21.13 11.57
CA ASP A 123 4.86 21.17 12.50
C ASP A 123 5.18 20.40 13.79
N ALA A 124 5.80 19.23 13.68
CA ALA A 124 6.22 18.43 14.82
C ALA A 124 7.31 19.10 15.68
N VAL A 125 8.14 19.97 15.10
CA VAL A 125 9.11 20.78 15.86
C VAL A 125 8.44 22.03 16.45
N ALA A 126 7.43 22.59 15.79
CA ALA A 126 6.76 23.81 16.21
C ALA A 126 5.93 23.67 17.51
N VAL A 127 5.55 22.44 17.89
CA VAL A 127 4.91 22.17 19.19
C VAL A 127 5.86 22.30 20.38
N LEU A 128 7.18 22.31 20.15
CA LEU A 128 8.15 22.47 21.23
C LEU A 128 8.10 23.91 21.78
N PRO A 129 8.12 24.10 23.11
CA PRO A 129 8.12 25.43 23.70
C PRO A 129 9.40 26.19 23.33
N ARG A 130 9.27 27.50 23.11
CA ARG A 130 10.44 28.37 22.93
C ARG A 130 11.22 28.42 24.24
N ILE A 131 12.46 27.95 24.22
CA ILE A 131 13.37 28.11 25.36
C ILE A 131 14.01 29.50 25.23
N THR A 132 13.54 30.47 26.00
CA THR A 132 14.24 31.75 26.19
C THR A 132 15.14 31.64 27.42
N ALA A 133 16.44 31.85 27.24
CA ALA A 133 17.34 32.08 28.37
C ALA A 133 16.98 33.42 29.04
N LYS A 134 17.00 33.43 30.38
CA LYS A 134 16.83 34.64 31.19
C LYS A 134 18.07 35.51 31.13
#